data_AF-A0A7R9ZS05-F1
#
_entry.id   AF-A0A7R9ZS05-F1
#
_cell.length_a   1.000
_cell.length_b   1.000
_cell.length_c   1.000
_cell.angle_alpha   90.00
_cell.angle_beta   90.00
_cell.angle_gamma   90.00
#
_symmetry.space_group_name_H-M   'P 1'
#
loop_
_entity.id
_entity.type
_entity.pdbx_description
1 polymer ?
#
loop_
_entity_poly.entity_id
_entity_poly.type
_entity_poly.pdbx_seq_one_letter_code
_entity_poly.pdbx_strand_id
1 'polypeptide(L)'
;KIQTDGRCQILPARDAHGRAVICCLEFDLSMLVSEASRRNYFYFCMKLLEDEDVQRNGVVCIRNGREEADDLSMAAWRGLYKCAKLTETIPLCLRGFHFIAENSTVVQHISSFIQLSFTKHVRHRCRTHRGTFMEC
;
A
#
# COMPACT_ATOMS: atom_id res chain seq x y z
N LYS A 1 -5.27 -15.70 14.15
CA LYS A 1 -4.07 -14.89 14.48
C LYS A 1 -3.69 -14.09 13.24
N ILE A 2 -3.60 -12.76 13.35
CA ILE A 2 -3.17 -11.88 12.25
C ILE A 2 -1.68 -12.14 12.02
N GLN A 3 -1.29 -12.44 10.79
CA GLN A 3 0.09 -12.69 10.41
C GLN A 3 0.79 -11.33 10.35
N THR A 4 1.66 -11.04 11.33
CA THR A 4 2.48 -9.84 11.37
C THR A 4 3.92 -10.23 11.05
N ASP A 5 4.47 -9.77 9.94
CA ASP A 5 5.90 -9.92 9.63
C ASP A 5 6.75 -8.79 10.25
N GLY A 6 6.13 -7.96 11.10
CA GLY A 6 6.72 -6.76 11.72
C GLY A 6 6.76 -5.55 10.79
N ARG A 7 6.65 -5.74 9.48
CA ARG A 7 6.76 -4.68 8.46
C ARG A 7 5.41 -4.23 7.94
N CYS A 8 4.50 -5.18 7.74
CA CYS A 8 3.10 -4.95 7.41
C CYS A 8 2.22 -5.45 8.54
N GLN A 9 1.26 -4.63 8.96
CA GLN A 9 0.28 -4.99 9.97
C GLN A 9 -1.12 -4.53 9.56
N ILE A 10 -2.12 -5.32 9.93
CA ILE A 10 -3.51 -4.89 9.91
C ILE A 10 -3.77 -4.25 11.26
N LEU A 11 -4.16 -2.98 11.27
CA LEU A 11 -4.50 -2.31 12.53
C LEU A 11 -5.76 -2.94 13.13
N PRO A 12 -5.83 -3.10 14.46
CA PRO A 12 -7.00 -3.68 15.11
C PRO A 12 -8.23 -2.76 14.99
N ALA A 13 -8.01 -1.45 14.88
CA ALA A 13 -9.05 -0.47 14.65
C ALA A 13 -9.34 -0.31 13.15
N ARG A 14 -10.63 -0.24 12.82
CA ARG A 14 -11.11 0.18 11.51
C ARG A 14 -11.12 1.71 11.45
N ASP A 15 -11.13 2.27 10.24
CA ASP A 15 -11.32 3.71 10.09
C ASP A 15 -12.78 4.13 10.27
N ALA A 16 -13.05 5.43 10.15
CA ALA A 16 -14.38 6.03 10.32
C ALA A 16 -15.46 5.47 9.37
N HIS A 17 -15.07 4.75 8.31
CA HIS A 17 -15.97 4.12 7.35
C HIS A 17 -16.01 2.59 7.49
N GLY A 18 -15.47 2.03 8.57
CA GLY A 18 -15.45 0.59 8.82
C GLY A 18 -14.48 -0.18 7.91
N ARG A 19 -13.52 0.50 7.28
CA ARG A 19 -12.54 -0.14 6.40
C ARG A 19 -11.38 -0.68 7.23
N ALA A 20 -10.83 -1.82 6.84
CA ALA A 20 -9.61 -2.32 7.46
C ALA A 20 -8.42 -1.47 7.02
N VAL A 21 -7.53 -1.17 7.96
CA VAL A 21 -6.35 -0.34 7.72
C VAL A 21 -5.11 -1.23 7.72
N ILE A 22 -4.42 -1.27 6.58
CA ILE A 22 -3.14 -1.95 6.40
C ILE A 22 -2.06 -0.90 6.56
N CYS A 23 -1.17 -1.07 7.53
CA CYS A 23 -0.07 -0.15 7.78
C CYS A 23 1.27 -0.85 7.50
N CYS A 24 2.09 -0.24 6.64
CA CYS A 24 3.44 -0.66 6.33
C CYS A 24 4.43 0.38 6.88
N LEU A 25 5.05 0.12 8.03
CA LEU A 25 5.84 1.12 8.78
C LEU A 25 7.31 1.22 8.34
N GLU A 26 7.79 0.21 7.62
CA GLU A 26 9.15 0.13 7.08
C GLU A 26 9.07 -0.34 5.64
N PHE A 27 8.38 0.45 4.82
CA PHE A 27 8.27 0.11 3.42
C PHE A 27 9.58 0.49 2.71
N ASP A 28 10.18 -0.51 2.10
CA ASP A 28 11.29 -0.36 1.17
C ASP A 28 10.85 -0.93 -0.19
N LEU A 29 10.84 -0.08 -1.21
CA LEU A 29 10.52 -0.43 -2.59
C LEU A 29 11.36 -1.59 -3.15
N SER A 30 12.60 -1.79 -2.67
CA SER A 30 13.44 -2.94 -3.02
C SER A 30 12.78 -4.27 -2.64
N MET A 31 11.98 -4.30 -1.57
CA MET A 31 11.26 -5.49 -1.15
C MET A 31 10.28 -5.98 -2.23
N LEU A 32 9.74 -5.06 -3.04
CA LEU A 32 8.79 -5.41 -4.10
C LEU A 32 9.45 -6.03 -5.33
N VAL A 33 10.78 -6.04 -5.42
CA VAL A 33 11.53 -6.71 -6.49
C VAL A 33 11.45 -8.22 -6.35
N SER A 34 11.44 -8.73 -5.12
CA SER A 34 11.40 -10.17 -4.84
C SER A 34 10.02 -10.78 -5.15
N GLU A 35 10.03 -11.97 -5.77
CA GLU A 35 8.82 -12.76 -5.98
C GLU A 35 8.21 -13.23 -4.66
N ALA A 36 9.05 -13.60 -3.68
CA ALA A 36 8.60 -14.02 -2.37
C ALA A 36 7.76 -12.93 -1.68
N SER A 37 8.20 -11.66 -1.76
CA SER A 37 7.46 -10.53 -1.20
C SER A 37 6.11 -10.32 -1.87
N ARG A 38 6.04 -10.46 -3.20
CA ARG A 38 4.77 -10.34 -3.94
C ARG A 38 3.81 -11.48 -3.60
N ARG A 39 4.33 -12.70 -3.44
CA ARG A 39 3.54 -13.86 -2.99
C ARG A 39 3.04 -13.67 -1.55
N ASN A 40 3.86 -13.12 -0.66
CA ASN A 40 3.43 -12.77 0.69
C ASN A 40 2.31 -11.72 0.67
N TYR A 41 2.43 -10.69 -0.17
CA TYR A 41 1.37 -9.70 -0.36
C TYR A 41 0.08 -10.34 -0.91
N PHE A 42 0.18 -11.28 -1.85
CA PHE A 42 -0.98 -12.04 -2.32
C PHE A 42 -1.67 -12.79 -1.18
N TYR A 43 -0.93 -13.59 -0.40
CA TYR A 43 -1.52 -14.35 0.71
C TYR A 43 -2.11 -13.44 1.79
N PHE A 44 -1.49 -12.30 2.05
CA PHE A 44 -2.01 -11.29 2.96
C PHE A 44 -3.36 -10.74 2.48
N CYS A 45 -3.47 -10.39 1.20
CA CYS A 45 -4.75 -9.98 0.60
C CYS A 45 -5.81 -11.08 0.66
N MET A 46 -5.43 -12.34 0.37
CA MET A 46 -6.36 -13.47 0.47
C MET A 46 -6.84 -13.70 1.91
N LYS A 47 -5.97 -13.51 2.90
CA LYS A 47 -6.35 -13.64 4.31
C LYS A 47 -7.34 -12.57 4.75
N LEU A 48 -7.17 -11.34 4.26
CA LEU A 48 -8.11 -10.24 4.50
C LEU A 48 -9.51 -10.52 3.95
N LEU A 49 -9.61 -11.27 2.86
CA LEU A 49 -10.89 -11.63 2.26
C LEU A 49 -11.69 -12.64 3.07
N GLU A 50 -11.12 -13.28 4.09
CA GLU A 50 -11.90 -14.13 4.99
C GLU A 50 -12.85 -13.32 5.91
N ASP A 51 -12.64 -12.00 6.05
CA ASP A 51 -13.47 -11.10 6.85
C ASP A 51 -14.57 -10.46 5.98
N GLU A 52 -15.84 -10.78 6.27
CA GLU A 52 -17.00 -10.27 5.53
C GLU A 52 -17.12 -8.74 5.57
N ASP A 53 -16.73 -8.10 6.69
CA ASP A 53 -16.74 -6.64 6.79
C ASP A 53 -15.68 -6.02 5.88
N VAL A 54 -14.54 -6.70 5.70
CA VAL A 54 -13.51 -6.28 4.73
C VAL A 54 -14.02 -6.41 3.30
N GLN A 55 -14.73 -7.50 2.97
CA GLN A 55 -15.32 -7.65 1.64
C GLN A 55 -16.33 -6.53 1.35
N ARG A 56 -17.13 -6.13 2.35
CA ARG A 56 -18.15 -5.08 2.23
C ARG A 56 -17.55 -3.68 2.15
N ASN A 57 -16.68 -3.34 3.09
CA ASN A 57 -16.19 -1.97 3.28
C ASN A 57 -14.90 -1.70 2.50
N GLY A 58 -14.09 -2.74 2.29
CA GLY A 58 -12.79 -2.68 1.63
C GLY A 58 -11.65 -2.31 2.59
N VAL A 59 -10.52 -1.93 2.00
CA VAL A 59 -9.27 -1.67 2.72
C VAL A 59 -8.67 -0.32 2.38
N VAL A 60 -7.96 0.28 3.33
CA VAL A 60 -7.06 1.41 3.11
C VAL A 60 -5.64 0.97 3.43
N CYS A 61 -4.70 1.30 2.56
CA CYS A 61 -3.28 1.02 2.78
C CYS A 61 -2.53 2.31 3.11
N ILE A 62 -1.75 2.28 4.18
CA ILE A 62 -0.84 3.34 4.61
C ILE A 62 0.58 2.78 4.50
N ARG A 63 1.46 3.49 3.79
CA ARG A 63 2.87 3.15 3.66
C ARG A 63 3.72 4.31 4.12
N ASN A 64 4.62 4.03 5.05
CA ASN A 64 5.68 4.93 5.45
C ASN A 64 6.94 4.54 4.68
N GLY A 65 7.30 5.36 3.71
CA GLY A 65 8.51 5.22 2.91
C GLY A 65 9.65 5.96 3.57
N ARG A 66 10.76 5.24 3.81
CA ARG A 66 12.01 5.83 4.30
C ARG A 66 13.04 6.01 3.18
N GLU A 67 12.66 5.78 1.94
CA GLU A 67 13.58 5.75 0.81
C GLU A 67 14.12 7.14 0.47
N GLU A 68 15.39 7.18 0.05
CA GLU A 68 15.94 8.33 -0.65
C GLU A 68 15.59 8.23 -2.14
N ALA A 69 15.52 9.37 -2.83
CA ALA A 69 15.12 9.42 -4.24
C ALA A 69 16.05 8.61 -5.17
N ASP A 70 17.34 8.53 -4.80
CA ASP A 70 18.37 7.85 -5.59
C ASP A 70 18.30 6.31 -5.48
N ASP A 71 17.54 5.78 -4.51
CA ASP A 71 17.41 4.33 -4.30
C ASP A 71 16.36 3.67 -5.23
N LEU A 72 15.65 4.46 -6.03
CA LEU A 72 14.49 4.00 -6.80
C LEU A 72 14.88 3.37 -8.14
N SER A 73 15.38 2.13 -8.09
CA SER A 73 15.68 1.35 -9.29
C SER A 73 14.43 1.08 -10.16
N MET A 74 14.63 0.96 -11.48
CA MET A 74 13.57 0.54 -12.41
C MET A 74 12.95 -0.83 -12.04
N ALA A 75 13.72 -1.71 -11.40
CA ALA A 75 13.23 -2.99 -10.91
C ALA A 75 12.20 -2.81 -9.79
N ALA A 76 12.45 -1.89 -8.86
CA ALA A 76 11.55 -1.56 -7.77
C ALA A 76 10.23 -0.98 -8.28
N TRP A 77 10.28 -0.07 -9.26
CA TRP A 77 9.09 0.45 -9.94
C TRP A 77 8.26 -0.64 -10.64
N ARG A 78 8.91 -1.58 -11.33
CA ARG A 78 8.21 -2.73 -11.92
C ARG A 78 7.57 -3.62 -10.86
N GLY A 79 8.23 -3.78 -9.70
CA GLY A 79 7.69 -4.49 -8.54
C GLY A 79 6.41 -3.83 -8.03
N LEU A 80 6.45 -2.53 -7.79
CA LEU A 80 5.30 -1.74 -7.34
C LEU A 80 4.13 -1.81 -8.33
N TYR A 81 4.40 -1.69 -9.63
CA TYR A 81 3.38 -1.84 -10.68
C TYR A 81 2.71 -3.22 -10.64
N LYS A 82 3.50 -4.30 -10.48
CA LYS A 82 2.95 -5.65 -10.34
C LYS A 82 2.06 -5.79 -9.11
N CYS A 83 2.41 -5.19 -7.98
CA CYS A 83 1.57 -5.18 -6.78
C CYS A 83 0.26 -4.39 -6.99
N ALA A 84 0.31 -3.25 -7.69
CA ALA A 84 -0.89 -2.50 -8.04
C ALA A 84 -1.82 -3.33 -8.91
N LYS A 85 -1.30 -3.99 -9.96
CA LYS A 85 -2.09 -4.90 -10.82
C LYS A 85 -2.62 -6.11 -10.09
N LEU A 86 -1.84 -6.70 -9.19
CA LEU A 86 -2.31 -7.78 -8.35
C LEU A 86 -3.54 -7.37 -7.52
N THR A 87 -3.53 -6.14 -6.99
CA THR A 87 -4.66 -5.60 -6.21
C THR A 87 -5.91 -5.38 -7.08
N GLU A 88 -5.75 -5.08 -8.37
CA GLU A 88 -6.87 -5.00 -9.31
C GLU A 88 -7.46 -6.37 -9.68
N THR A 89 -6.65 -7.44 -9.58
CA THR A 89 -7.08 -8.81 -9.95
C THR A 89 -7.68 -9.62 -8.81
N ILE A 90 -7.33 -9.28 -7.56
CA ILE A 90 -7.90 -9.92 -6.37
C ILE A 90 -9.26 -9.24 -6.08
N PRO A 91 -10.29 -9.97 -5.60
CA PRO A 91 -11.58 -9.38 -5.22
C PRO A 91 -11.52 -8.54 -3.92
N LEU A 92 -10.41 -7.84 -3.68
CA LEU A 92 -10.20 -6.96 -2.53
C LEU A 92 -10.42 -5.51 -2.96
N CYS A 93 -11.41 -4.85 -2.35
CA CYS A 93 -11.72 -3.48 -2.70
C CYS A 93 -10.74 -2.49 -2.04
N LEU A 94 -9.68 -2.09 -2.75
CA LEU A 94 -8.81 -1.01 -2.30
C LEU A 94 -9.55 0.33 -2.37
N ARG A 95 -9.84 0.91 -1.19
CA ARG A 95 -10.57 2.18 -1.05
C ARG A 95 -9.65 3.38 -0.91
N GLY A 96 -8.37 3.20 -0.62
CA GLY A 96 -7.43 4.30 -0.51
C GLY A 96 -5.99 3.83 -0.32
N PHE A 97 -5.05 4.68 -0.72
CA PHE A 97 -3.62 4.45 -0.57
C PHE A 97 -2.96 5.74 -0.10
N HIS A 98 -2.33 5.69 1.06
CA HIS A 98 -1.64 6.81 1.69
C HIS A 98 -0.16 6.48 1.70
N PHE A 99 0.65 7.35 1.11
CA PHE A 99 2.10 7.24 1.15
C PHE A 99 2.67 8.41 1.92
N ILE A 100 3.54 8.14 2.89
CA ILE A 100 4.15 9.14 3.76
C ILE A 100 5.65 9.02 3.54
N ALA A 101 6.32 10.12 3.19
CA ALA A 101 7.77 10.18 3.11
C ALA A 101 8.27 11.62 3.34
N GLU A 102 9.48 11.76 3.87
CA GLU A 102 10.11 13.08 4.04
C GLU A 102 10.61 13.65 2.70
N ASN A 103 11.10 12.79 1.81
CA ASN A 103 11.70 13.20 0.55
C ASN A 103 10.63 13.63 -0.48
N SER A 104 10.64 14.91 -0.85
CA SER A 104 9.67 15.48 -1.80
C SER A 104 9.70 14.86 -3.19
N THR A 105 10.87 14.41 -3.63
CA THR A 105 11.06 13.79 -4.95
C THR A 105 10.43 12.40 -4.97
N VAL A 106 10.64 11.61 -3.91
CA VAL A 106 9.97 10.30 -3.73
C VAL A 106 8.46 10.47 -3.70
N VAL A 107 7.95 11.44 -2.92
CA VAL A 107 6.53 11.79 -2.86
C VAL A 107 5.97 12.09 -4.26
N GLN A 108 6.69 12.89 -5.05
CA GLN A 108 6.28 13.24 -6.42
C GLN A 108 6.27 12.01 -7.35
N HIS A 109 7.27 11.15 -7.27
CA HIS A 109 7.33 9.93 -8.06
C HIS A 109 6.20 8.96 -7.71
N ILE A 110 5.93 8.76 -6.42
CA ILE A 110 4.82 7.91 -5.97
C ILE A 110 3.48 8.50 -6.37
N SER A 111 3.31 9.82 -6.27
CA SER A 111 2.10 10.50 -6.74
C SER A 111 1.91 10.25 -8.25
N SER A 112 2.96 10.38 -9.05
CA SER A 112 2.93 10.10 -10.49
C SER A 112 2.59 8.63 -10.77
N PHE A 113 3.19 7.69 -10.03
CA PHE A 113 2.91 6.26 -10.12
C PHE A 113 1.43 5.96 -9.84
N ILE A 114 0.87 6.55 -8.77
CA ILE A 114 -0.54 6.43 -8.40
C ILE A 114 -1.42 6.91 -9.56
N GLN A 115 -1.08 8.05 -10.17
CA GLN A 115 -1.85 8.62 -11.28
C GLN A 115 -1.85 7.72 -12.53
N LEU A 116 -0.79 6.95 -12.75
CA LEU A 116 -0.64 6.09 -13.93
C LEU A 116 -1.15 4.66 -13.69
N SER A 117 -1.07 4.15 -12.46
CA SER A 117 -1.25 2.72 -12.21
C SER A 117 -2.64 2.35 -11.73
N PHE A 118 -3.33 3.27 -11.04
CA PHE A 118 -4.65 2.99 -10.45
C PHE A 118 -5.80 3.53 -11.30
N THR A 119 -6.97 2.91 -11.18
CA THR A 119 -8.22 3.41 -11.79
C THR A 119 -8.59 4.79 -11.27
N LYS A 120 -9.37 5.57 -12.04
CA LYS A 120 -9.81 6.93 -11.63
C LYS A 120 -10.47 6.93 -10.25
N HIS A 121 -11.28 5.90 -9.96
CA HIS A 121 -11.98 5.75 -8.70
C HIS A 121 -11.04 5.62 -7.49
N VAL A 122 -9.99 4.80 -7.62
CA VAL A 122 -8.99 4.59 -6.57
C VAL A 122 -8.09 5.83 -6.45
N ARG A 123 -7.64 6.39 -7.58
CA ARG A 123 -6.76 7.58 -7.63
C ARG A 123 -7.28 8.76 -6.82
N HIS A 124 -8.56 9.08 -6.93
CA HIS A 124 -9.16 10.19 -6.17
C HIS A 124 -9.13 10.00 -4.65
N ARG A 125 -8.86 8.79 -4.17
CA ARG A 125 -8.77 8.43 -2.75
C ARG A 125 -7.34 8.09 -2.31
N CYS A 126 -6.37 8.22 -3.20
CA CYS A 126 -4.97 8.10 -2.86
C CYS A 126 -4.41 9.46 -2.44
N ARG A 127 -3.51 9.48 -1.46
CA ARG A 127 -2.87 10.68 -0.95
C ARG A 127 -1.39 10.41 -0.73
N THR A 128 -0.57 11.42 -0.95
CA THR A 128 0.84 11.40 -0.60
C THR A 128 1.12 12.55 0.34
N HIS A 129 1.80 12.26 1.43
CA HIS A 129 2.03 13.17 2.56
C HIS A 129 3.52 13.40 2.71
N ARG A 130 3.89 14.58 3.21
CA ARG A 130 5.26 14.92 3.57
C ARG A 130 5.43 14.84 5.08
N GLY A 131 6.56 14.31 5.55
CA GLY A 131 6.94 14.29 6.97
C GLY A 131 6.86 12.91 7.62
N THR A 132 7.07 12.87 8.95
CA THR A 132 7.10 11.64 9.78
C THR A 132 5.81 11.38 10.52
N PHE A 133 5.00 12.41 10.72
CA PHE A 133 3.73 12.27 11.39
C PHE A 133 2.75 11.66 10.38
N MET A 134 2.01 10.64 10.81
CA MET A 134 0.80 10.22 10.12
C MET A 134 -0.22 11.36 10.28
N GLU A 135 0.00 12.47 9.59
CA GLU A 135 -0.89 13.64 9.53
C GLU A 135 -2.10 13.26 8.67
N CYS A 136 -2.88 12.30 9.14
CA CYS A 136 -4.12 11.81 8.54
C CYS A 136 -4.96 11.09 9.61
#